data_AF-A0A173RV99-F1
#
_entry.id   AF-A0A173RV99-F1
#
_cell.length_a   1.000
_cell.length_b   1.000
_cell.length_c   1.000
_cell.angle_alpha   90.00
_cell.angle_beta   90.00
_cell.angle_gamma   90.00
#
_symmetry.space_group_name_H-M   'P 1'
#
loop_
_entity.id
_entity.type
_entity.pdbx_description
1 polymer ?
#
loop_
_entity_poly.entity_id
_entity_poly.type
_entity_poly.pdbx_seq_one_letter_code
_entity_poly.pdbx_strand_id
1 'polypeptide(L)'
;MALRVISSQSLFDTDSSKDDGGELGRLMHDFRAKEAKEMQAGALTDRVHELKETEEGVEHMCKEMEQLCDEARMDEKRENARSMAEDGLTVDRIAKILKVNAQMVQEWLAGSVSTAR
;
A
#
# COMPACT_ATOMS: atom_id res chain seq x y z
N MET A 1 -5.72 -17.72 -13.09
CA MET A 1 -6.40 -17.33 -11.83
C MET A 1 -5.85 -15.98 -11.42
N ALA A 2 -6.58 -14.90 -11.72
CA ALA A 2 -6.17 -13.55 -11.34
C ALA A 2 -6.67 -13.29 -9.92
N LEU A 3 -5.73 -13.15 -8.98
CA LEU A 3 -6.00 -12.60 -7.65
C LEU A 3 -6.51 -11.17 -7.86
N ARG A 4 -7.82 -10.98 -7.76
CA ARG A 4 -8.40 -9.64 -7.65
C ARG A 4 -7.97 -9.12 -6.29
N VAL A 5 -7.09 -8.12 -6.30
CA VAL A 5 -6.91 -7.21 -5.17
C VAL A 5 -8.29 -6.63 -4.90
N ILE A 6 -8.97 -7.19 -3.91
CA ILE A 6 -10.18 -6.59 -3.35
C ILE A 6 -9.69 -5.31 -2.71
N SER A 7 -9.87 -4.20 -3.44
CA SER A 7 -9.81 -2.87 -2.87
C SER A 7 -10.56 -2.90 -1.54
N SER A 8 -9.96 -2.34 -0.50
CA SER A 8 -10.53 -2.23 0.85
C SER A 8 -11.93 -1.61 0.85
N GLN A 9 -12.37 -1.00 -0.26
CA GLN A 9 -13.75 -0.56 -0.48
C GLN A 9 -14.80 -1.69 -0.35
N SER A 10 -14.55 -2.91 -0.84
CA SER A 10 -15.63 -3.93 -0.92
C SER A 10 -15.98 -4.62 0.41
N LEU A 11 -15.14 -4.48 1.45
CA LEU A 11 -15.39 -5.08 2.76
C LEU A 11 -16.38 -4.26 3.61
N PHE A 12 -16.72 -3.03 3.19
CA PHE A 12 -17.62 -2.12 3.91
C PHE A 12 -18.99 -1.91 3.23
N ASP A 13 -19.25 -2.59 2.11
CA ASP A 13 -20.48 -2.45 1.32
C ASP A 13 -21.67 -3.27 1.87
N THR A 14 -21.69 -3.55 3.17
CA THR A 14 -22.89 -4.08 3.85
C THR A 14 -23.51 -2.94 4.67
N ASP A 15 -24.30 -2.09 3.99
CA ASP A 15 -25.25 -1.08 4.53
C ASP A 15 -24.76 -0.05 5.58
N SER A 16 -23.46 0.00 5.91
CA SER A 16 -22.88 0.93 6.89
C SER A 16 -22.59 2.36 6.36
N SER A 17 -22.91 2.60 5.08
CA SER A 17 -22.71 3.89 4.42
C SER A 17 -23.76 4.93 4.82
N LYS A 18 -24.89 4.51 5.41
CA LYS A 18 -25.84 5.44 6.01
C LYS A 18 -25.39 5.74 7.43
N ASP A 19 -25.13 7.01 7.69
CA ASP A 19 -25.15 7.53 9.05
C ASP A 19 -26.61 7.44 9.55
N ASP A 20 -26.93 6.31 10.16
CA ASP A 20 -28.23 6.04 10.79
C ASP A 20 -28.32 6.68 12.18
N GLY A 21 -27.30 7.43 12.59
CA GLY A 21 -27.17 7.96 13.95
C GLY A 21 -26.95 6.88 15.01
N GLY A 22 -26.73 5.62 14.61
CA GLY A 22 -26.39 4.52 15.50
C GLY A 22 -24.92 4.57 15.93
N GLU A 23 -24.56 3.79 16.95
CA GLU A 23 -23.18 3.72 17.45
C GLU A 23 -22.19 3.26 16.36
N LEU A 24 -22.59 2.24 15.59
CA LEU A 24 -21.81 1.77 14.45
C LEU A 24 -21.73 2.84 13.34
N GLY A 25 -22.84 3.53 13.05
CA GLY A 25 -22.87 4.61 12.05
C GLY A 25 -21.90 5.75 12.39
N ARG A 26 -21.91 6.21 13.66
CA ARG A 26 -20.96 7.22 14.17
C ARG A 26 -19.50 6.75 14.11
N LEU A 27 -19.24 5.47 14.44
CA LEU A 27 -17.89 4.93 14.33
C LEU A 27 -17.41 4.84 12.88
N MET A 28 -18.29 4.43 11.96
CA MET A 28 -18.00 4.40 10.53
C MET A 28 -17.78 5.80 9.95
N HIS A 29 -18.49 6.82 10.47
CA HIS A 29 -18.20 8.21 10.17
C HIS A 29 -16.78 8.59 10.60
N ASP A 30 -16.39 8.25 11.82
CA ASP A 30 -15.06 8.58 12.39
C ASP A 30 -13.90 7.99 11.59
N PHE A 31 -14.05 6.78 11.04
CA PHE A 31 -13.04 6.20 10.13
C PHE A 31 -12.82 7.02 8.86
N ARG A 32 -13.80 7.83 8.44
CA ARG A 32 -13.73 8.70 7.25
C ARG A 32 -13.36 10.14 7.58
N ALA A 33 -13.46 10.55 8.85
CA ALA A 33 -13.19 11.90 9.30
C ALA A 33 -11.76 12.33 8.97
N LYS A 34 -11.61 13.58 8.53
CA LYS A 34 -10.30 14.14 8.17
C LYS A 34 -9.61 14.74 9.37
N GLU A 35 -10.40 15.31 10.28
CA GLU A 35 -9.93 16.00 11.47
C GLU A 35 -10.52 15.34 12.73
N ALA A 36 -9.77 15.35 13.82
CA ALA A 36 -10.17 14.78 15.10
C ALA A 36 -11.44 15.45 15.65
N LYS A 37 -11.64 16.75 15.35
CA LYS A 37 -12.82 17.52 15.75
C LYS A 37 -14.11 17.12 15.03
N GLU A 38 -14.00 16.43 13.89
CA GLU A 38 -15.16 15.94 13.13
C GLU A 38 -15.69 14.61 13.69
N MET A 39 -14.98 14.02 14.66
CA MET A 39 -15.35 12.72 15.22
C MET A 39 -16.59 12.80 16.12
N GLN A 40 -17.47 11.83 15.94
CA GLN A 40 -18.76 11.69 16.60
C GLN A 40 -18.76 10.62 17.69
N ALA A 41 -18.09 9.48 17.47
CA ALA A 41 -17.94 8.43 18.48
C ALA A 41 -16.75 8.69 19.40
N GLY A 42 -15.71 9.33 18.89
CA GLY A 42 -14.56 9.81 19.65
C GLY A 42 -13.56 8.74 20.06
N ALA A 43 -13.83 7.46 19.77
CA ALA A 43 -12.97 6.33 20.10
C ALA A 43 -11.57 6.41 19.43
N LEU A 44 -11.45 7.20 18.36
CA LEU A 44 -10.23 7.33 17.57
C LEU A 44 -9.60 8.73 17.64
N THR A 45 -10.18 9.66 18.43
CA THR A 45 -9.82 11.09 18.42
C THR A 45 -8.34 11.30 18.68
N ASP A 46 -7.80 10.72 19.75
CA ASP A 46 -6.40 10.93 20.14
C ASP A 46 -5.44 10.42 19.06
N ARG A 47 -5.73 9.24 18.47
CA ARG A 47 -4.87 8.65 17.45
C ARG A 47 -4.94 9.39 16.12
N VAL A 48 -6.11 9.90 15.75
CA VAL A 48 -6.27 10.72 14.54
C VAL A 48 -5.59 12.07 14.71
N HIS A 49 -5.74 12.71 15.88
CA HIS A 49 -5.02 13.94 16.19
C HIS A 49 -3.49 13.72 16.10
N GLU A 50 -2.96 12.69 16.77
CA GLU A 50 -1.55 12.34 16.71
C GLU A 50 -1.09 12.17 15.25
N LEU A 51 -1.73 11.28 14.49
CA LEU A 51 -1.25 10.92 13.14
C LEU A 51 -1.51 11.97 12.06
N LYS A 52 -2.53 12.82 12.19
CA LYS A 52 -2.94 13.75 11.13
C LYS A 52 -2.73 15.22 11.44
N GLU A 53 -2.59 15.59 12.71
CA GLU A 53 -2.59 17.00 13.14
C GLU A 53 -1.29 17.39 13.87
N THR A 54 -0.61 16.45 14.54
CA THR A 54 0.72 16.74 15.11
C THR A 54 1.79 16.73 14.03
N GLU A 55 2.78 17.62 14.16
CA GLU A 55 3.90 17.72 13.21
C GLU A 55 4.65 16.38 13.09
N GLU A 56 5.03 15.77 14.22
CA GLU A 56 5.72 14.47 14.26
C GLU A 56 4.90 13.35 13.59
N GLY A 57 3.59 13.29 13.85
CA GLY A 57 2.72 12.28 13.27
C GLY A 57 2.53 12.47 11.77
N VAL A 58 2.37 13.71 11.30
CA VAL A 58 2.27 14.01 9.87
C VAL A 58 3.58 13.66 9.15
N GLU A 59 4.73 14.04 9.69
CA GLU A 59 6.04 13.68 9.13
C GLU A 59 6.21 12.16 9.03
N HIS A 60 5.87 11.44 10.11
CA HIS A 60 5.92 9.99 10.13
C HIS A 60 5.01 9.38 9.05
N MET A 61 3.76 9.82 8.95
CA MET A 61 2.80 9.32 7.95
C MET A 61 3.23 9.63 6.52
N CYS A 62 3.80 10.80 6.26
CA CYS A 62 4.35 11.15 4.95
C CYS A 62 5.48 10.20 4.55
N LYS A 63 6.40 9.92 5.47
CA LYS A 63 7.51 8.99 5.23
C LYS A 63 7.04 7.57 4.95
N GLU A 64 6.03 7.09 5.68
CA GLU A 64 5.42 5.78 5.40
C GLU A 64 4.74 5.75 4.03
N MET A 65 4.05 6.83 3.65
CA MET A 65 3.40 6.92 2.34
C MET A 65 4.42 6.94 1.19
N GLU A 66 5.53 7.65 1.34
CA GLU A 66 6.63 7.66 0.37
C GLU A 66 7.24 6.27 0.20
N GLN A 67 7.48 5.55 1.30
CA GLN A 67 7.98 4.17 1.26
C GLN A 67 7.03 3.23 0.50
N LEU A 68 5.71 3.33 0.75
CA LEU A 68 4.71 2.54 0.02
C LEU A 68 4.72 2.85 -1.49
N CYS A 69 4.87 4.13 -1.86
CA CYS A 69 4.95 4.52 -3.26
C CYS A 69 6.22 3.98 -3.93
N ASP A 70 7.35 4.05 -3.23
CA ASP A 70 8.62 3.54 -3.72
C ASP A 70 8.61 2.01 -3.85
N GLU A 71 8.03 1.30 -2.88
CA GLU A 71 7.87 -0.15 -2.93
C GLU A 71 7.00 -0.57 -4.12
N ALA A 72 5.83 0.05 -4.30
CA ALA A 72 4.95 -0.23 -5.44
C ALA A 72 5.65 0.01 -6.79
N ARG A 73 6.44 1.09 -6.90
CA ARG A 73 7.24 1.38 -8.09
C ARG A 73 8.31 0.31 -8.35
N MET A 74 8.93 -0.23 -7.29
CA MET A 74 9.93 -1.27 -7.42
C MET A 74 9.31 -2.64 -7.72
N ASP A 75 8.12 -2.93 -7.23
CA ASP A 75 7.37 -4.15 -7.53
C ASP A 75 7.02 -4.26 -9.02
N GLU A 76 6.59 -3.16 -9.65
CA GLU A 76 6.34 -3.12 -11.10
C GLU A 76 7.63 -3.43 -11.89
N LYS A 77 8.76 -2.83 -11.50
CA LYS A 77 10.05 -3.10 -12.12
C LYS A 77 10.50 -4.54 -11.91
N ARG A 78 10.22 -5.11 -10.74
CA ARG A 78 10.56 -6.50 -10.40
C ARG A 78 9.78 -7.49 -11.27
N GLU A 79 8.49 -7.25 -11.46
CA GLU A 79 7.66 -8.06 -12.36
C GLU A 79 8.13 -7.95 -13.81
N ASN A 80 8.39 -6.73 -14.29
CA ASN A 80 8.93 -6.54 -15.64
C ASN A 80 10.30 -7.21 -15.82
N ALA A 81 11.17 -7.20 -14.79
CA ALA A 81 12.45 -7.90 -14.82
C ALA A 81 12.28 -9.41 -14.97
N ARG A 82 11.27 -10.01 -14.30
CA ARG A 82 10.94 -11.43 -14.42
C ARG A 82 10.50 -11.76 -15.85
N SER A 83 9.53 -11.04 -16.39
CA SER A 83 9.03 -11.28 -17.76
C SER A 83 10.15 -11.15 -18.80
N MET A 84 11.02 -10.16 -18.66
CA MET A 84 12.18 -10.00 -19.55
C MET A 84 13.19 -11.15 -19.43
N ALA A 85 13.41 -11.67 -18.23
CA ALA A 85 14.29 -12.82 -18.01
C ALA A 85 13.69 -14.11 -18.60
N GLU A 86 12.37 -14.29 -18.49
CA GLU A 86 11.63 -15.39 -19.14
C GLU A 86 11.73 -15.32 -20.67
N ASP A 87 11.72 -14.11 -21.24
CA ASP A 87 11.98 -13.86 -22.67
C ASP A 87 13.47 -14.00 -23.07
N GLY A 88 14.35 -14.35 -22.11
CA GLY A 88 15.76 -14.67 -22.36
C GLY A 88 16.70 -13.46 -22.39
N LEU A 89 16.28 -12.29 -21.91
CA LEU A 89 17.18 -11.14 -21.79
C LEU A 89 18.21 -11.36 -20.68
N THR A 90 19.45 -10.89 -20.89
CA THR A 90 20.50 -10.94 -19.87
C THR A 90 20.25 -9.90 -18.77
N VAL A 91 20.73 -10.19 -17.56
CA VAL A 91 20.67 -9.29 -16.38
C VAL A 91 21.15 -7.87 -16.72
N ASP A 92 22.28 -7.73 -17.41
CA ASP A 92 22.82 -6.42 -17.80
C ASP A 92 21.88 -5.66 -18.74
N ARG A 93 21.22 -6.37 -19.66
CA ARG A 93 20.28 -5.76 -20.59
C ARG A 93 19.01 -5.31 -19.87
N ILE A 94 18.49 -6.13 -18.95
CA ILE A 94 17.33 -5.81 -18.11
C ILE A 94 17.62 -4.59 -17.24
N ALA A 95 18.77 -4.57 -16.55
CA ALA A 95 19.20 -3.45 -15.71
C ALA A 95 19.27 -2.14 -16.51
N LYS A 96 19.79 -2.20 -17.74
CA LYS A 96 19.84 -1.05 -18.65
C LYS A 96 18.45 -0.56 -19.06
N ILE A 97 17.50 -1.46 -19.36
CA ILE A 97 16.14 -1.08 -19.77
C ILE A 97 15.35 -0.48 -18.59
N LEU A 98 15.41 -1.12 -17.42
CA LEU A 98 14.70 -0.70 -16.21
C LEU A 98 15.39 0.46 -15.48
N LYS A 99 16.59 0.85 -15.92
CA LYS A 99 17.45 1.89 -15.36
C LYS A 99 17.68 1.66 -13.86
N VAL A 100 18.07 0.44 -13.52
CA VAL A 100 18.47 0.02 -12.16
C VAL A 100 19.85 -0.61 -12.23
N ASN A 101 20.45 -0.90 -11.08
CA ASN A 101 21.73 -1.59 -11.08
C ASN A 101 21.54 -3.10 -11.36
N ALA A 102 22.58 -3.76 -11.88
CA ALA A 102 22.52 -5.18 -12.22
C ALA A 102 22.37 -6.09 -10.99
N GLN A 103 22.93 -5.68 -9.85
CA GLN A 103 22.83 -6.44 -8.60
C GLN A 103 21.39 -6.57 -8.10
N MET A 104 20.59 -5.49 -8.16
CA MET A 104 19.17 -5.48 -7.81
C MET A 104 18.39 -6.42 -8.70
N VAL A 105 18.69 -6.45 -10.01
CA VAL A 105 18.07 -7.40 -10.94
C VAL A 105 18.44 -8.84 -10.57
N GLN A 106 19.70 -9.10 -10.17
CA GLN A 106 20.11 -10.42 -9.69
C GLN A 106 19.36 -10.82 -8.43
N GLU A 107 19.23 -9.93 -7.45
CA GLU A 107 18.50 -10.17 -6.20
C GLU A 107 17.02 -10.48 -6.47
N TRP A 108 16.39 -9.70 -7.36
CA TRP A 108 15.00 -9.91 -7.78
C TRP A 108 14.76 -11.26 -8.46
N LEU A 109 15.71 -11.71 -9.28
CA LEU A 109 15.63 -13.00 -9.98
C LEU A 109 16.09 -14.18 -9.11
N ALA A 110 16.93 -13.95 -8.11
CA ALA A 110 17.34 -14.98 -7.15
C ALA A 110 16.20 -15.38 -6.21
N GLY A 111 15.33 -14.42 -5.85
CA GLY A 111 14.15 -14.64 -5.01
C GLY A 111 13.03 -15.49 -5.63
N SER A 112 13.12 -15.87 -6.92
CA SER A 112 12.15 -16.75 -7.58
C SER A 112 12.60 -18.23 -7.65
N VAL A 113 13.80 -18.56 -7.18
CA VAL A 113 14.33 -19.93 -7.26
C VAL A 113 13.86 -20.78 -6.06
N SER A 114 12.72 -21.45 -6.26
CA SER A 114 12.28 -22.73 -5.65
C SER A 114 12.02 -22.82 -4.14
N THR A 115 10.74 -23.01 -3.79
CA THR A 115 10.33 -24.14 -2.94
C THR A 115 9.22 -24.94 -3.62
N ALA A 116 9.61 -25.77 -4.58
CA ALA A 116 8.87 -26.96 -4.94
C ALA A 116 9.83 -28.17 -4.78
N ARG A 117 9.70 -28.86 -3.65
CA ARG A 117 10.17 -30.23 -3.44
C ARG A 117 9.08 -30.99 -2.71
#